data_AF-A0A7S3MWG5-F1
#
_entry.id   AF-A0A7S3MWG5-F1
#
_cell.length_a   1.000
_cell.length_b   1.000
_cell.length_c   1.000
_cell.angle_alpha   90.00
_cell.angle_beta   90.00
_cell.angle_gamma   90.00
#
_symmetry.space_group_name_H-M   'P 1'
#
loop_
_entity.id
_entity.type
_entity.pdbx_description
1 polymer ?
#
loop_
_entity_poly.entity_id
_entity_poly.type
_entity_poly.pdbx_seq_one_letter_code
_entity_poly.pdbx_strand_id
1 'polypeptide(L)'
;RKFKFKTMAVQSRVYKSHDPQYYLFRNKTLFIIAQIALLFVALTISENHIYWYGSTKPADRPTEEEAESSYKSAIWIFLSCLIVEFVFIFSGMSLLARELIFLQNFFHLLGCLFTAWFVLDAWQYQRIWYLLLLFGVIPFLLEIIQVYNAVRFTKNSQLNLEKNNKFKVIPFLLEIIQVYN
;
A
#
# COMPACT_ATOMS: atom_id res chain seq x y z
N ARG A 1 -1.36 -7.01 -49.13
CA ARG A 1 -1.44 -7.71 -47.82
C ARG A 1 -1.94 -6.71 -46.78
N LYS A 2 -3.17 -6.85 -46.25
CA LYS A 2 -3.70 -5.96 -45.20
C LYS A 2 -3.12 -6.36 -43.84
N PHE A 3 -2.24 -5.54 -43.27
CA PHE A 3 -1.78 -5.69 -41.89
C PHE A 3 -2.90 -5.28 -40.93
N LYS A 4 -3.57 -6.26 -40.31
CA LYS A 4 -4.46 -6.01 -39.17
C LYS A 4 -3.58 -5.65 -37.96
N PHE A 5 -3.36 -4.37 -37.73
CA PHE A 5 -2.78 -3.91 -36.48
C PHE A 5 -3.79 -4.13 -35.36
N LYS A 6 -3.53 -5.16 -34.56
CA LYS A 6 -4.23 -5.39 -33.29
C LYS A 6 -3.75 -4.29 -32.34
N THR A 7 -4.53 -3.22 -32.20
CA THR A 7 -4.34 -2.17 -31.20
C THR A 7 -4.32 -2.84 -29.84
N MET A 8 -3.13 -3.09 -29.30
CA MET A 8 -2.99 -3.55 -27.93
C MET A 8 -3.28 -2.35 -27.04
N ALA A 9 -4.48 -2.28 -26.47
CA ALA A 9 -4.76 -1.36 -25.38
C ALA A 9 -3.77 -1.68 -24.26
N VAL A 10 -2.85 -0.75 -24.00
CA VAL A 10 -1.68 -0.92 -23.13
C VAL A 10 -2.03 -1.22 -21.66
N GLN A 11 -3.31 -1.10 -21.26
CA GLN A 11 -3.73 -1.25 -19.87
C GLN A 11 -4.89 -2.21 -19.60
N SER A 12 -5.46 -2.88 -20.60
CA SER A 12 -6.47 -3.91 -20.36
C SER A 12 -5.92 -5.31 -20.59
N ARG A 13 -4.81 -5.65 -19.90
CA ARG A 13 -4.71 -7.04 -19.44
C ARG A 13 -5.81 -7.21 -18.41
N VAL A 14 -7.02 -7.48 -18.90
CA VAL A 14 -8.10 -8.03 -18.10
C VAL A 14 -7.47 -9.24 -17.42
N TYR A 15 -7.27 -9.12 -16.11
CA TYR A 15 -6.67 -10.17 -15.31
C TYR A 15 -7.47 -11.43 -15.56
N LYS A 16 -6.86 -12.38 -16.27
CA LYS A 16 -7.44 -13.71 -16.34
C LYS A 16 -7.46 -14.21 -14.89
N SER A 17 -8.53 -14.89 -14.51
CA SER A 17 -8.72 -15.43 -13.14
C SER A 17 -7.57 -16.31 -12.64
N HIS A 18 -6.63 -16.68 -13.52
CA HIS A 18 -5.46 -17.50 -13.24
C HIS A 18 -4.15 -16.69 -13.15
N ASP A 19 -4.19 -15.35 -13.13
CA ASP A 19 -2.99 -14.54 -12.90
C ASP A 19 -2.61 -14.56 -11.41
N PRO A 20 -1.38 -14.96 -11.05
CA PRO A 20 -0.89 -14.91 -9.66
C PRO A 20 -1.08 -13.56 -8.96
N GLN A 21 -1.13 -12.44 -9.71
CA GLN A 21 -1.34 -11.11 -9.14
C GLN A 21 -2.72 -10.95 -8.47
N TYR A 22 -3.74 -11.67 -8.95
CA TYR A 22 -5.07 -11.63 -8.35
C TYR A 22 -5.06 -12.11 -6.89
N TYR A 23 -4.33 -13.19 -6.61
CA TYR A 23 -4.21 -13.73 -5.25
C TYR A 23 -3.41 -12.81 -4.34
N LEU A 24 -2.33 -12.21 -4.84
CA LEU A 24 -1.52 -11.27 -4.06
C LEU A 24 -2.31 -10.03 -3.65
N PHE A 25 -3.13 -9.49 -4.57
CA PHE A 25 -4.01 -8.37 -4.29
C PHE A 25 -5.05 -8.72 -3.21
N ARG A 26 -5.76 -9.84 -3.40
CA ARG A 26 -6.79 -10.30 -2.44
C ARG A 26 -6.20 -10.50 -1.04
N ASN A 27 -5.03 -11.12 -0.94
CA ASN A 27 -4.35 -11.33 0.33
C ASN A 27 -3.97 -10.01 1.00
N LYS A 28 -3.48 -9.03 0.22
CA LYS A 28 -3.17 -7.69 0.75
C LYS A 28 -4.37 -7.04 1.39
N THR A 29 -5.50 -7.01 0.68
CA THR A 29 -6.75 -6.45 1.19
C THR A 29 -7.19 -7.14 2.48
N LEU A 30 -7.13 -8.47 2.53
CA LEU A 30 -7.51 -9.23 3.72
C LEU A 30 -6.62 -8.92 4.92
N PHE A 31 -5.29 -8.88 4.72
CA PHE A 31 -4.36 -8.58 5.81
C PHE A 31 -4.50 -7.14 6.32
N ILE A 32 -4.70 -6.16 5.44
CA ILE A 32 -4.94 -4.77 5.86
C ILE A 32 -6.23 -4.67 6.69
N ILE A 33 -7.33 -5.30 6.25
CA ILE A 33 -8.59 -5.31 7.01
C ILE A 33 -8.39 -5.98 8.38
N ALA A 34 -7.72 -7.13 8.42
CA ALA A 34 -7.45 -7.84 9.66
C ALA A 34 -6.59 -7.00 10.62
N GLN A 35 -5.56 -6.33 10.10
CA GLN A 35 -4.67 -5.49 10.89
C GLN A 35 -5.38 -4.24 11.42
N ILE A 36 -6.26 -3.61 10.62
CA ILE A 36 -7.14 -2.53 11.08
C ILE A 36 -8.04 -3.02 12.22
N ALA A 37 -8.68 -4.18 12.07
CA ALA A 37 -9.54 -4.75 13.12
C ALA A 37 -8.76 -5.02 14.42
N LEU A 38 -7.55 -5.58 14.32
CA LEU A 38 -6.68 -5.81 15.49
C LEU A 38 -6.26 -4.51 16.18
N LEU A 39 -6.01 -3.43 15.42
CA LEU A 39 -5.72 -2.11 16.00
C LEU A 39 -6.93 -1.51 16.72
N PHE A 40 -8.15 -1.73 16.23
CA PHE A 40 -9.36 -1.37 16.99
C PHE A 40 -9.50 -2.18 18.28
N VAL A 41 -9.21 -3.49 18.25
CA VAL A 41 -9.18 -4.30 19.47
C VAL A 41 -8.14 -3.75 20.44
N ALA A 42 -6.94 -3.41 19.98
CA ALA A 42 -5.90 -2.79 20.80
C ALA A 42 -6.39 -1.50 21.48
N LEU A 43 -7.14 -0.64 20.79
CA LEU A 43 -7.78 0.54 21.39
C LEU A 43 -8.78 0.18 22.49
N THR A 44 -9.56 -0.89 22.34
CA THR A 44 -10.54 -1.30 23.36
C THR A 44 -9.92 -1.86 24.64
N ILE A 45 -8.69 -2.38 24.55
CA ILE A 45 -7.98 -2.97 25.70
C ILE A 45 -6.79 -2.12 26.17
N SER A 46 -6.77 -0.83 25.83
CA SER A 46 -5.65 0.08 26.11
C SER A 46 -5.26 0.11 27.59
N GLU A 47 -6.24 -0.01 28.48
CA GLU A 47 -6.07 -0.04 29.93
C GLU A 47 -5.08 -1.14 30.37
N ASN A 48 -5.19 -2.35 29.82
CA ASN A 48 -4.32 -3.47 30.17
C ASN A 48 -2.84 -3.19 29.86
N HIS A 49 -2.56 -2.38 28.83
CA HIS A 49 -1.22 -2.02 28.40
C HIS A 49 -0.59 -0.88 29.21
N ILE A 50 -1.43 -0.02 29.79
CA ILE A 50 -1.01 1.17 30.54
C ILE A 50 -0.82 0.82 32.03
N TYR A 51 -1.73 0.04 32.61
CA TYR A 51 -1.78 -0.21 34.05
C TYR A 51 -0.89 -1.36 34.57
N TRP A 52 -0.37 -2.22 33.70
CA TRP A 52 0.46 -3.38 34.10
C TRP A 52 1.76 -3.00 34.84
N TYR A 53 2.17 -1.73 34.83
CA TYR A 53 3.45 -1.26 35.40
C TYR A 53 3.36 -0.66 36.82
N GLY A 54 2.33 -1.02 37.59
CA GLY A 54 1.87 -0.31 38.78
C GLY A 54 2.56 -0.56 40.14
N SER A 55 3.61 -1.37 40.30
CA SER A 55 4.08 -1.73 41.67
C SER A 55 5.33 -1.04 42.22
N THR A 56 6.15 -0.35 41.42
CA THR A 56 7.33 0.39 41.95
C THR A 56 7.59 1.65 41.13
N LYS A 57 7.22 2.84 41.64
CA LYS A 57 7.33 4.12 40.92
C LYS A 57 8.69 4.81 41.19
N PRO A 58 9.67 4.81 40.26
CA PRO A 58 10.72 5.83 40.22
C PRO A 58 10.11 7.19 39.80
N ALA A 59 10.74 8.28 40.25
CA ALA A 59 10.23 9.65 40.12
C ALA A 59 10.08 10.15 38.66
N ASP A 60 10.80 9.55 37.71
CA ASP A 60 10.88 10.04 36.31
C ASP A 60 9.91 9.33 35.34
N ARG A 61 8.83 8.69 35.83
CA ARG A 61 7.89 8.00 34.92
C ARG A 61 6.91 8.96 34.26
N PRO A 62 6.54 8.72 32.99
CA PRO A 62 5.47 9.46 32.33
C PRO A 62 4.19 9.42 33.14
N THR A 63 3.41 10.49 33.06
CA THR A 63 2.06 10.48 33.63
C THR A 63 1.19 9.47 32.88
N GLU A 64 0.14 8.98 33.52
CA GLU A 64 -0.82 8.07 32.89
C GLU A 64 -1.44 8.67 31.62
N GLU A 65 -1.77 9.97 31.68
CA GLU A 65 -2.27 10.76 30.56
C GLU A 65 -1.27 10.82 29.40
N GLU A 66 0.02 11.01 29.68
CA GLU A 66 1.08 11.00 28.67
C GLU A 66 1.23 9.61 28.02
N ALA A 67 1.16 8.54 28.82
CA ALA A 67 1.25 7.17 28.31
C ALA A 67 0.05 6.82 27.41
N GLU A 68 -1.16 7.18 27.84
CA GLU A 68 -2.39 6.99 27.07
C GLU A 68 -2.37 7.78 25.77
N SER A 69 -1.99 9.05 25.83
CA SER A 69 -1.87 9.93 24.65
C SER A 69 -0.85 9.39 23.65
N SER A 70 0.32 8.95 24.13
CA SER A 70 1.37 8.35 23.29
C SER A 70 0.88 7.07 22.61
N TYR A 71 0.22 6.18 23.37
CA TYR A 71 -0.31 4.92 22.86
C TYR A 71 -1.38 5.14 21.78
N LYS A 72 -2.39 5.98 22.07
CA LYS A 72 -3.46 6.30 21.12
C LYS A 72 -2.91 6.98 19.86
N SER A 73 -1.95 7.90 20.02
CA SER A 73 -1.30 8.57 18.88
C SER A 73 -0.64 7.58 17.94
N ALA A 74 0.13 6.63 18.48
CA ALA A 74 0.79 5.62 17.66
C ALA A 74 -0.22 4.76 16.88
N ILE A 75 -1.33 4.34 17.52
CA ILE A 75 -2.38 3.56 16.84
C ILE A 75 -3.08 4.39 15.75
N TRP A 76 -3.40 5.65 16.01
CA TRP A 76 -4.05 6.51 15.01
C TRP A 76 -3.17 6.79 13.80
N ILE A 77 -1.86 6.98 14.00
CA ILE A 77 -0.90 7.09 12.91
C ILE A 77 -0.85 5.78 12.12
N PHE A 78 -0.84 4.63 12.82
CA PHE A 78 -0.83 3.32 12.19
C PHE A 78 -2.09 3.10 11.33
N LEU A 79 -3.27 3.36 11.89
CA LEU A 79 -4.54 3.30 11.16
C LEU A 79 -4.54 4.21 9.93
N SER A 80 -3.98 5.42 10.04
CA SER A 80 -3.89 6.36 8.93
C SER A 80 -3.04 5.82 7.78
N CYS A 81 -1.88 5.22 8.07
CA CYS A 81 -1.06 4.55 7.06
C CYS A 81 -1.85 3.45 6.34
N LEU A 82 -2.52 2.57 7.09
CA LEU A 82 -3.29 1.45 6.53
C LEU A 82 -4.48 1.91 5.68
N ILE A 83 -5.18 2.98 6.08
CA ILE A 83 -6.29 3.56 5.31
C ILE A 83 -5.79 4.12 3.97
N VAL A 84 -4.66 4.83 3.96
CA VAL A 84 -4.10 5.36 2.71
C VAL A 84 -3.68 4.22 1.78
N GLU A 85 -3.03 3.17 2.29
CA GLU A 85 -2.73 1.97 1.50
C GLU A 85 -3.99 1.31 0.94
N PHE A 86 -5.04 1.21 1.76
CA PHE A 86 -6.33 0.66 1.34
C PHE A 86 -6.92 1.48 0.18
N VAL A 87 -6.86 2.82 0.22
CA VAL A 87 -7.32 3.68 -0.88
C VAL A 87 -6.52 3.44 -2.16
N PHE A 88 -5.20 3.29 -2.08
CA PHE A 88 -4.38 3.01 -3.27
C PHE A 88 -4.70 1.66 -3.92
N ILE A 89 -5.04 0.65 -3.12
CA ILE A 89 -5.51 -0.65 -3.62
C ILE A 89 -6.76 -0.49 -4.50
N PHE A 90 -7.76 0.31 -4.09
CA PHE A 90 -8.97 0.56 -4.91
C PHE A 90 -8.70 1.39 -6.16
N SER A 91 -7.67 2.24 -6.13
CA SER A 91 -7.26 2.99 -7.33
C SER A 91 -6.60 2.11 -8.41
N GLY A 92 -6.21 0.88 -8.06
CA GLY A 92 -5.50 -0.04 -8.96
C GLY A 92 -4.04 0.33 -9.23
N MET A 93 -3.53 1.44 -8.65
CA MET A 93 -2.15 1.88 -8.84
C MET A 93 -1.13 0.94 -8.18
N SER A 94 -1.53 0.22 -7.13
CA SER A 94 -0.70 -0.72 -6.36
C SER A 94 -0.40 -2.04 -7.06
N LEU A 95 -0.81 -2.24 -8.32
CA LEU A 95 -0.76 -3.54 -9.00
C LEU A 95 0.50 -3.76 -9.85
N LEU A 96 1.37 -2.76 -10.00
CA LEU A 96 2.41 -2.79 -11.03
C LEU A 96 3.69 -3.55 -10.65
N ALA A 97 3.96 -3.76 -9.36
CA ALA A 97 5.20 -4.40 -8.90
C ALA A 97 4.91 -5.62 -8.02
N ARG A 98 4.94 -6.81 -8.63
CA ARG A 98 4.54 -8.08 -7.98
C ARG A 98 5.38 -8.40 -6.75
N GLU A 99 6.68 -8.15 -6.84
CA GLU A 99 7.66 -8.43 -5.79
C GLU A 99 7.42 -7.54 -4.57
N LEU A 100 7.08 -6.26 -4.79
CA LEU A 100 6.79 -5.33 -3.71
C LEU A 100 5.44 -5.64 -3.04
N ILE A 101 4.42 -6.04 -3.81
CA ILE A 101 3.14 -6.51 -3.25
C ILE A 101 3.36 -7.75 -2.36
N PHE A 102 4.17 -8.71 -2.82
CA PHE A 102 4.51 -9.89 -2.02
C PHE A 102 5.20 -9.52 -0.71
N LEU A 103 6.19 -8.61 -0.76
CA LEU A 103 6.88 -8.13 0.43
C LEU A 103 5.94 -7.40 1.40
N GLN A 104 5.05 -6.54 0.90
CA GLN A 104 4.03 -5.88 1.72
C GLN A 104 3.07 -6.89 2.37
N ASN A 105 2.62 -7.91 1.62
CA ASN A 105 1.79 -8.99 2.18
C ASN A 105 2.50 -9.71 3.32
N PHE A 106 3.80 -9.96 3.18
CA PHE A 106 4.61 -10.55 4.23
C PHE A 106 4.68 -9.63 5.46
N PHE A 107 4.90 -8.33 5.28
CA PHE A 107 4.88 -7.38 6.40
C PHE A 107 3.51 -7.27 7.07
N HIS A 108 2.40 -7.23 6.34
CA HIS A 108 1.07 -7.19 6.95
C HIS A 108 0.71 -8.49 7.67
N LEU A 109 1.13 -9.65 7.13
CA LEU A 109 0.98 -10.93 7.82
C LEU A 109 1.72 -10.91 9.17
N LEU A 110 2.99 -10.51 9.17
CA LEU A 110 3.77 -10.36 10.41
C LEU A 110 3.16 -9.31 11.33
N GLY A 111 2.69 -8.20 10.77
CA GLY A 111 1.99 -7.14 11.50
C GLY A 111 0.75 -7.67 12.22
N CYS A 112 -0.08 -8.46 11.55
CA CYS A 112 -1.22 -9.12 12.18
C CYS A 112 -0.79 -10.03 13.34
N LEU A 113 0.23 -10.87 13.13
CA LEU A 113 0.74 -11.79 14.16
C LEU A 113 1.28 -11.03 15.38
N PHE A 114 2.12 -10.02 15.17
CA PHE A 114 2.72 -9.25 16.26
C PHE A 114 1.73 -8.30 16.94
N THR A 115 0.76 -7.73 16.23
CA THR A 115 -0.32 -6.95 16.87
C THR A 115 -1.24 -7.86 17.67
N ALA A 116 -1.58 -9.06 17.18
CA ALA A 116 -2.35 -10.04 17.95
C ALA A 116 -1.58 -10.48 19.21
N TRP A 117 -0.29 -10.75 19.10
CA TRP A 117 0.55 -11.09 20.25
C TRP A 117 0.65 -9.91 21.23
N PHE A 118 0.88 -8.68 20.74
CA PHE A 118 0.88 -7.47 21.55
C PHE A 118 -0.40 -7.36 22.39
N VAL A 119 -1.56 -7.55 21.77
CA VAL A 119 -2.90 -7.51 22.39
C VAL A 119 -3.05 -8.60 23.46
N LEU A 120 -2.63 -9.84 23.18
CA LEU A 120 -2.81 -10.97 24.09
C LEU A 120 -1.88 -10.94 25.31
N ASP A 121 -0.63 -10.51 25.13
CA ASP A 121 0.42 -10.59 26.14
C ASP A 121 0.60 -9.26 26.90
N ALA A 122 -0.35 -8.33 26.76
CA ALA A 122 -0.38 -7.04 27.46
C ALA A 122 0.97 -6.30 27.44
N TRP A 123 1.62 -6.26 26.27
CA TRP A 123 2.93 -5.62 26.12
C TRP A 123 2.91 -4.16 26.57
N GLN A 124 4.06 -3.68 27.06
CA GLN A 124 4.25 -2.27 27.40
C GLN A 124 3.89 -1.36 26.23
N TYR A 125 3.13 -0.29 26.52
CA TYR A 125 2.55 0.59 25.50
C TYR A 125 3.61 1.15 24.53
N GLN A 126 4.85 1.40 24.97
CA GLN A 126 5.91 1.94 24.09
C GLN A 126 6.23 1.00 22.92
N ARG A 127 5.99 -0.31 23.06
CA ARG A 127 6.28 -1.30 22.01
C ARG A 127 5.41 -1.12 20.77
N ILE A 128 4.26 -0.45 20.90
CA ILE A 128 3.40 -0.14 19.74
C ILE A 128 4.12 0.71 18.70
N TRP A 129 5.08 1.55 19.11
CA TRP A 129 5.87 2.37 18.20
C TRP A 129 6.76 1.54 17.27
N TYR A 130 7.32 0.43 17.78
CA TYR A 130 8.11 -0.48 16.95
C TYR A 130 7.22 -1.21 15.95
N LEU A 131 6.00 -1.60 16.35
CA LEU A 131 5.02 -2.21 15.46
C LEU A 131 4.56 -1.22 14.38
N LEU A 132 4.27 0.03 14.75
CA LEU A 132 3.95 1.10 13.82
C LEU A 132 5.08 1.30 12.80
N LEU A 133 6.32 1.46 13.25
CA LEU A 133 7.44 1.73 12.35
C LEU A 133 7.66 0.58 11.36
N LEU A 134 7.65 -0.66 11.86
CA LEU A 134 8.00 -1.84 11.06
C LEU A 134 6.85 -2.33 10.17
N PHE A 135 5.62 -2.29 10.67
CA PHE A 135 4.46 -2.90 10.00
C PHE A 135 3.40 -1.89 9.54
N GLY A 136 3.60 -0.60 9.81
CA GLY A 136 2.79 0.50 9.27
C GLY A 136 3.61 1.38 8.32
N VAL A 137 4.66 2.01 8.83
CA VAL A 137 5.45 2.99 8.07
C VAL A 137 6.23 2.34 6.94
N ILE A 138 6.93 1.22 7.16
CA ILE A 138 7.68 0.56 6.09
C ILE A 138 6.77 0.08 4.94
N PRO A 139 5.68 -0.68 5.17
CA PRO A 139 4.73 -1.05 4.11
C PRO A 139 4.14 0.15 3.36
N PHE A 140 3.82 1.22 4.10
CA PHE A 140 3.34 2.47 3.53
C PHE A 140 4.38 3.14 2.61
N LEU A 141 5.66 3.19 3.00
CA LEU A 141 6.72 3.73 2.13
C LEU A 141 6.90 2.89 0.86
N LEU A 142 6.82 1.55 0.97
CA LEU A 142 6.84 0.67 -0.19
C LEU A 142 5.66 0.94 -1.13
N GLU A 143 4.49 1.29 -0.57
CA GLU A 143 3.31 1.68 -1.34
C GLU A 143 3.54 2.98 -2.11
N ILE A 144 4.10 4.00 -1.45
CA ILE A 144 4.43 5.28 -2.11
C ILE A 144 5.40 5.07 -3.27
N ILE A 145 6.39 4.19 -3.13
CA ILE A 145 7.32 3.84 -4.22
C ILE A 145 6.57 3.19 -5.39
N GLN A 146 5.63 2.28 -5.12
CA GLN A 146 4.81 1.66 -6.17
C GLN A 146 3.95 2.67 -6.92
N VAL A 147 3.24 3.53 -6.18
CA VAL A 147 2.41 4.59 -6.76
C VAL A 147 3.25 5.56 -7.59
N TYR A 148 4.42 5.97 -7.09
CA TYR A 148 5.35 6.81 -7.83
C TYR A 148 5.77 6.15 -9.17
N ASN A 149 6.15 4.88 -9.13
CA ASN A 149 6.51 4.12 -10.32
C ASN A 149 5.33 4.00 -11.30
N ALA A 150 4.11 3.83 -10.78
CA ALA A 150 2.88 3.77 -11.57
C ALA A 150 2.60 5.07 -12.33
N VAL A 151 2.69 6.19 -11.63
CA VAL A 151 2.50 7.52 -12.21
C VAL A 151 3.57 7.79 -13.28
N ARG A 152 4.84 7.48 -12.98
CA ARG A 152 5.95 7.65 -13.94
C ARG A 152 5.75 6.79 -15.19
N PHE A 153 5.40 5.52 -15.02
CA PHE A 153 5.15 4.60 -16.14
C PHE A 153 3.98 5.10 -17.02
N THR A 154 2.91 5.59 -16.40
CA THR A 154 1.74 6.12 -17.11
C THR A 154 2.11 7.34 -17.95
N LYS A 155 2.84 8.31 -17.37
CA LYS A 155 3.31 9.51 -18.09
C LYS A 155 4.21 9.15 -19.28
N ASN A 156 5.17 8.24 -19.07
CA ASN A 156 6.08 7.80 -20.14
C ASN A 156 5.32 7.08 -21.27
N SER A 157 4.31 6.29 -20.92
CA SER A 157 3.47 5.60 -21.91
C SER A 157 2.68 6.58 -22.78
N GLN A 158 2.12 7.63 -22.19
CA GLN A 158 1.41 8.68 -22.93
C GLN A 158 2.33 9.43 -23.91
N LEU A 159 3.52 9.85 -23.46
CA LEU A 159 4.50 10.53 -24.31
C LEU A 159 4.93 9.69 -25.52
N ASN A 160 5.13 8.39 -25.32
CA ASN A 160 5.50 7.47 -26.40
C ASN A 160 4.36 7.30 -27.42
N LEU A 161 3.10 7.30 -26.98
CA LEU A 161 1.94 7.25 -27.87
C LEU A 161 1.81 8.52 -28.70
N GLU A 162 1.99 9.70 -28.10
CA GLU A 162 1.96 10.98 -28.81
C GLU A 162 3.07 11.07 -29.87
N LYS A 163 4.30 10.66 -29.51
CA LYS A 163 5.43 10.60 -30.43
C LYS A 163 5.11 9.69 -31.61
N ASN A 164 4.62 8.48 -31.37
CA ASN A 164 4.26 7.52 -32.42
C ASN A 164 3.11 8.00 -33.32
N ASN A 165 2.14 8.73 -32.77
CA ASN A 165 1.05 9.29 -33.57
C ASN A 165 1.54 10.42 -34.48
N LYS A 166 2.43 11.31 -34.01
CA LYS A 166 3.07 12.32 -34.87
C LYS A 166 3.84 11.67 -36.02
N PHE A 167 4.56 10.59 -35.75
CA PHE A 167 5.26 9.82 -36.80
C PHE A 167 4.34 9.10 -37.78
N LYS A 168 3.06 8.87 -37.47
CA LYS A 168 2.10 8.29 -38.43
C LYS A 168 1.42 9.34 -39.30
N VAL A 169 1.20 10.55 -38.79
CA VAL A 169 0.56 11.63 -39.55
C VAL A 169 1.47 12.15 -40.68
N ILE A 170 2.78 12.25 -40.43
CA ILE A 170 3.76 12.75 -41.42
C ILE A 170 3.82 11.88 -42.71
N PRO A 171 4.04 10.56 -42.65
CA PRO A 171 4.07 9.72 -43.85
C PRO A 171 2.72 9.62 -44.56
N PHE A 172 1.59 9.69 -43.83
CA PHE A 172 0.26 9.71 -44.45
C PHE A 172 0.02 11.00 -45.27
N LEU A 173 0.45 12.15 -44.75
CA LEU A 173 0.38 13.42 -45.49
C LEU A 173 1.32 13.43 -46.70
N LEU A 174 2.50 12.82 -46.59
CA LEU A 174 3.44 12.69 -47.71
C LEU A 174 2.90 11.74 -48.81
N GLU A 175 2.23 10.64 -48.44
CA GLU A 175 1.53 9.77 -49.41
C GLU A 175 0.39 10.51 -50.12
N ILE A 176 -0.41 11.32 -49.41
CA ILE A 176 -1.46 12.13 -50.05
C ILE A 176 -0.83 13.13 -51.03
N ILE A 177 0.23 13.86 -50.63
CA ILE A 177 0.88 14.83 -51.52
C ILE A 177 1.47 14.15 -52.78
N GLN A 178 1.99 12.93 -52.68
CA GLN A 178 2.51 12.17 -53.83
C GLN A 178 1.42 11.62 -54.76
N VAL A 179 0.19 11.41 -54.29
CA VAL A 179 -0.93 10.92 -55.13
C VAL A 179 -1.56 12.06 -55.94
N TYR A 180 -1.44 13.30 -55.49
CA TYR A 180 -2.10 14.47 -56.09
C TYR A 180 -1.18 15.40 -56.91
N ASN A 181 0.11 15.10 -57.00
CA ASN A 181 1.09 15.77 -57.88
C ASN A 181 1.58 14.80 -58.96
#